data_AF-A0A944NUV1-F1
#
_entry.id   AF-A0A944NUV1-F1
#
_cell.length_a   1.000
_cell.length_b   1.000
_cell.length_c   1.000
_cell.angle_alpha   90.00
_cell.angle_beta   90.00
_cell.angle_gamma   90.00
#
_symmetry.space_group_name_H-M   'P 1'
#
loop_
_entity.id
_entity.type
_entity.pdbx_description
1 polymer ?
#
loop_
_entity_poly.entity_id
_entity_poly.type
_entity_poly.pdbx_seq_one_letter_code
_entity_poly.pdbx_strand_id
1 'polypeptide(L)' 'MSDQVNNEAITFEILNAYVDGELDSASTAEVARAVAEDGELARQVAAISRLRSVLADSLEAPAQSLPRFKGRVGGITYDK' A
#
# COMPACT_ATOMS: atom_id res chain seq x y z
N MET A 1 12.33 -0.81 -17.46
CA MET A 1 12.37 -0.84 -15.99
C MET A 1 12.67 -2.27 -15.62
N SER A 2 13.93 -2.64 -15.77
CA SER A 2 14.45 -3.99 -15.61
C SER A 2 15.84 -3.80 -14.99
N ASP A 3 16.26 -4.72 -14.14
CA ASP A 3 17.57 -4.79 -13.48
C ASP A 3 17.70 -4.05 -12.15
N GLN A 4 17.21 -4.67 -11.07
CA GLN A 4 17.96 -4.83 -9.81
C GLN A 4 17.19 -5.75 -8.84
N VAL A 5 17.31 -7.05 -9.04
CA VAL A 5 17.05 -8.03 -7.97
C VAL A 5 18.31 -8.88 -7.83
N ASN A 6 19.42 -8.22 -7.52
CA ASN A 6 20.72 -8.85 -7.30
C ASN A 6 21.04 -8.80 -5.82
N ASN A 7 20.57 -9.77 -5.04
CA ASN A 7 21.09 -10.07 -3.70
C ASN A 7 21.20 -8.85 -2.76
N GLU A 8 20.31 -7.86 -2.91
CA GLU A 8 20.18 -6.75 -1.97
C GLU A 8 19.44 -7.29 -0.76
N ALA A 9 19.96 -7.03 0.43
CA ALA A 9 19.31 -7.35 1.68
C ALA A 9 17.83 -6.93 1.59
N ILE A 10 16.91 -7.84 1.88
CA ILE A 10 15.48 -7.51 1.85
C ILE A 10 15.26 -6.31 2.77
N THR A 11 14.94 -5.18 2.15
CA THR A 11 14.80 -3.91 2.85
C THR A 11 13.42 -3.80 3.46
N PHE A 12 13.27 -2.86 4.40
CA PHE A 12 11.98 -2.56 5.00
C PHE A 12 10.93 -2.11 3.96
N GLU A 13 11.35 -1.36 2.93
CA GLU A 13 10.47 -0.91 1.84
C GLU A 13 9.91 -2.10 1.04
N ILE A 14 10.75 -3.10 0.73
CA ILE A 14 10.34 -4.32 0.03
C ILE A 14 9.37 -5.13 0.89
N LEU A 15 9.63 -5.28 2.20
CA LEU A 15 8.70 -5.96 3.11
C LEU A 15 7.35 -5.26 3.19
N ASN A 16 7.34 -3.92 3.21
CA ASN A 16 6.10 -3.18 3.23
C ASN A 16 5.32 -3.38 1.91
N ALA A 17 5.97 -3.24 0.75
CA ALA A 17 5.36 -3.51 -0.55
C ALA A 17 4.84 -4.95 -0.70
N TYR A 18 5.55 -5.93 -0.12
CA TYR A 18 5.11 -7.32 -0.04
C TYR A 18 3.81 -7.46 0.78
N VAL A 19 3.72 -6.83 1.95
CA VAL A 19 2.51 -6.85 2.79
C VAL A 19 1.38 -6.02 2.17
N ASP A 20 1.69 -4.95 1.43
CA ASP A 20 0.74 -4.15 0.65
C ASP A 20 0.23 -4.87 -0.61
N GLY A 21 0.93 -5.91 -1.08
CA GLY A 21 0.60 -6.64 -2.30
C GLY A 21 0.96 -5.89 -3.58
N GLU A 22 1.90 -4.94 -3.49
CA GLU A 22 2.31 -4.08 -4.59
C GLU A 22 3.48 -4.64 -5.42
N LEU A 23 4.07 -5.76 -4.97
CA LEU A 23 5.14 -6.44 -5.70
C LEU A 23 4.59 -7.23 -6.89
N ASP A 24 5.41 -7.34 -7.94
CA ASP A 24 5.13 -8.28 -9.04
C ASP A 24 5.25 -9.74 -8.58
N SER A 25 4.77 -10.66 -9.41
CA SER A 25 4.71 -12.09 -9.07
C SER A 25 6.07 -12.73 -8.80
N ALA A 26 7.13 -12.32 -9.50
CA ALA A 26 8.46 -12.87 -9.32
C ALA A 26 9.07 -12.37 -8.00
N SER A 27 9.02 -11.05 -7.78
CA SER A 27 9.46 -10.41 -6.54
C SER A 27 8.71 -10.93 -5.31
N THR A 28 7.40 -11.16 -5.44
CA THR A 28 6.57 -11.76 -4.38
C THR A 28 7.05 -13.16 -4.02
N ALA A 29 7.36 -14.01 -5.01
CA ALA A 29 7.82 -15.37 -4.77
C ALA A 29 9.20 -15.40 -4.07
N GLU A 30 10.09 -14.49 -4.43
CA GLU A 30 11.41 -14.38 -3.80
C GLU A 30 11.33 -13.93 -2.34
N VAL A 31 10.53 -12.90 -2.06
CA VAL A 31 10.30 -12.42 -0.68
C VAL A 31 9.59 -13.49 0.14
N ALA A 32 8.60 -14.18 -0.42
CA ALA A 32 7.91 -15.28 0.26
C ALA A 32 8.86 -16.42 0.64
N ARG A 33 9.79 -16.80 -0.25
CA ARG A 33 10.81 -17.81 0.05
C ARG A 33 11.73 -17.32 1.18
N ALA A 34 12.24 -16.10 1.11
CA ALA A 34 13.14 -15.56 2.12
C ALA A 34 12.46 -15.43 3.50
N VAL A 35 11.19 -15.03 3.54
CA VAL A 35 10.38 -15.00 4.77
C VAL A 35 10.17 -16.39 5.36
N ALA A 36 10.02 -17.42 4.52
CA ALA A 36 9.90 -18.80 4.97
C ALA A 36 11.23 -19.36 5.52
N GLU A 37 12.37 -18.88 5.02
CA GLU A 37 13.70 -19.34 5.40
C GLU A 37 14.31 -18.53 6.57
N ASP A 38 13.91 -17.27 6.76
CA ASP A 38 14.41 -16.38 7.81
C ASP A 38 13.29 -15.97 8.81
N GLY A 39 13.42 -16.48 10.04
CA GLY A 39 12.48 -16.19 11.12
C GLY A 39 12.47 -14.72 11.59
N GLU A 40 13.54 -13.95 11.36
CA GLU A 40 13.56 -12.51 11.65
C GLU A 40 12.73 -11.74 10.62
N LEU A 41 12.86 -12.07 9.34
CA LEU A 41 12.00 -11.48 8.29
C LEU A 41 10.52 -11.82 8.53
N ALA A 42 10.22 -13.06 8.92
CA ALA A 42 8.86 -13.46 9.29
C ALA A 42 8.31 -12.62 10.45
N ARG A 43 9.12 -12.32 11.48
CA ARG A 43 8.73 -11.43 12.58
C ARG A 43 8.44 -10.01 12.10
N GLN A 44 9.27 -9.47 11.21
CA GLN A 44 9.06 -8.13 10.65
C GLN A 44 7.77 -8.04 9.84
N VAL A 45 7.51 -9.02 8.95
CA VAL A 45 6.26 -9.12 8.18
C VAL A 45 5.04 -9.19 9.12
N ALA A 46 5.11 -10.01 10.17
CA ALA A 46 4.03 -10.12 11.15
C ALA A 46 3.79 -8.80 11.92
N ALA A 47 4.86 -8.08 12.27
CA ALA A 47 4.78 -6.78 12.94
C ALA A 47 4.12 -5.71 12.04
N ILE A 48 4.52 -5.62 10.77
CA ILE A 48 3.93 -4.70 9.78
C ILE A 48 2.45 -5.05 9.58
N SER A 49 2.14 -6.32 9.36
CA SER A 49 0.76 -6.80 9.16
C SER A 49 -0.13 -6.46 10.36
N ARG A 50 0.38 -6.65 11.58
CA ARG A 50 -0.34 -6.31 12.81
C ARG A 50 -0.58 -4.82 12.95
N LEU A 51 0.44 -3.99 12.70
CA LEU A 51 0.31 -2.54 12.75
C LEU A 51 -0.79 -2.06 11.79
N ARG A 52 -0.80 -2.59 10.57
CA ARG A 52 -1.82 -2.26 9.56
C ARG A 52 -3.22 -2.70 9.98
N SER A 53 -3.36 -3.91 10.54
CA SER A 53 -4.66 -4.37 11.08
C SER A 53 -5.19 -3.42 12.16
N VAL A 54 -4.34 -3.02 13.11
CA VAL A 54 -4.74 -2.08 14.18
C VAL A 54 -5.15 -0.73 13.61
N LEU A 55 -4.44 -0.22 12.60
CA LEU A 55 -4.79 1.04 11.94
C LEU A 55 -6.10 0.92 11.15
N ALA A 56 -6.30 -0.17 10.43
CA ALA A 56 -7.54 -0.42 9.69
C ALA A 56 -8.75 -0.48 10.63
N ASP A 57 -8.63 -1.18 11.76
CA ASP A 57 -9.69 -1.31 12.77
C ASP A 57 -9.94 0.03 13.49
N SER A 58 -8.92 0.88 13.66
CA SER A 58 -9.07 2.19 14.30
C SER A 58 -9.67 3.26 13.38
N LEU A 59 -9.70 3.03 12.06
CA LEU A 59 -10.29 3.93 11.07
C LEU A 59 -11.77 3.60 10.82
N GLU A 60 -12.53 3.41 11.88
CA GLU A 60 -13.97 3.67 11.85
C GLU A 60 -14.17 5.19 11.76
N ALA A 61 -13.87 5.76 10.59
CA ALA A 61 -14.02 7.17 10.34
C ALA A 61 -15.52 7.50 10.41
N PRO A 62 -15.97 8.45 11.28
CA PRO A 62 -17.35 8.89 11.23
C PRO A 62 -17.64 9.36 9.82
N ALA A 63 -18.76 8.91 9.24
CA ALA A 63 -19.15 9.24 7.87
C ALA A 63 -19.02 10.76 7.64
N GLN A 64 -17.93 11.18 7.00
CA GLN A 64 -17.70 12.59 6.75
C GLN A 64 -18.68 12.99 5.67
N SER A 65 -19.73 13.73 6.05
CA SER A 65 -20.63 14.31 5.06
C SER A 65 -19.84 15.33 4.27
N LEU A 66 -19.45 14.98 3.04
CA LEU A 66 -18.86 15.96 2.13
C LEU A 66 -19.90 17.07 1.91
N PRO A 67 -19.52 18.36 2.03
CA PRO A 67 -20.43 19.44 1.67
C PRO A 67 -20.81 19.25 0.21
N ARG A 68 -22.11 19.06 -0.06
CA ARG A 68 -22.63 18.98 -1.43
C ARG A 68 -22.28 20.30 -2.12
N PHE A 69 -21.31 20.25 -3.03
CA PHE A 69 -20.97 21.41 -3.85
C PHE A 69 -22.19 21.75 -4.72
N LYS A 70 -22.97 22.74 -4.29
CA LYS A 70 -24.08 23.28 -5.07
C LYS A 70 -23.50 24.29 -6.06
N GLY A 71 -22.76 23.79 -7.04
CA GLY A 71 -22.31 24.58 -8.18
C GLY A 71 -23.52 25.08 -8.95
N ARG A 72 -23.84 26.37 -8.83
CA ARG A 72 -24.68 27.07 -9.82
C ARG A 72 -23.92 27.00 -11.15
N VAL A 73 -24.45 26.23 -12.10
CA VAL A 73 -24.09 26.39 -13.51
C VAL A 73 -24.57 27.77 -13.97
N GLY A 74 -23.73 28.78 -13.76
CA GLY A 74 -23.89 30.09 -14.36
C GLY A 74 -23.56 29.97 -15.84
N GLY A 75 -24.56 30.25 -16.69
CA GLY A 75 -24.43 30.18 -18.13
C GLY A 75 -23.28 31.03 -18.65
N ILE A 76 -22.37 30.40 -19.38
CA ILE A 76 -21.48 31.09 -20.31
C ILE A 76 -22.27 31.24 -21.61
N THR A 77 -22.89 32.39 -21.81
CA THR A 77 -23.27 32.84 -23.15
C THR A 77 -22.00 33.25 -23.87
N TYR A 78 -21.67 32.52 -24.93
CA TYR A 78 -20.70 32.97 -25.94
C TYR A 78 -21.42 33.94 -26.88
N ASP A 79 -20.91 35.16 -26.98
CA ASP A 79 -21.21 36.06 -28.11
C ASP A 79 -20.33 35.67 -29.31
N LYS A 80 -20.87 35.85 -30.51
CA LYS A 80 -20.42 35.22 -31.77
C LYS A 80 -19.43 36.08 -32.54
#